data_AF-A0A497MUG5-F1
#
_entry.id   AF-A0A497MUG5-F1
#
_cell.length_a   1.000
_cell.length_b   1.000
_cell.length_c   1.000
_cell.angle_alpha   90.00
_cell.angle_beta   90.00
_cell.angle_gamma   90.00
#
_symmetry.space_group_name_H-M   'P 1'
#
loop_
_entity.id
_entity.type
_entity.pdbx_description
1 polymer ?
#
loop_
_entity_poly.entity_id
_entity_poly.type
_entity_poly.pdbx_seq_one_letter_code
_entity_poly.pdbx_strand_id
1 'polypeptide(L)'
;MHLWRKVVIACAMLLILATAMIILSSQHSYGPPPLDVETTEKLSVDELVARFDPSGTRLVLPTWMPGRMKLQEIYLPSRMAVLVYGDEPIQHDILEGKAAVEVMRSNLSPTLEELKKEPSAEALKVGDFSVLLDEDPCPGPRWEERGIKPMLAYFYHDGFFYLITVRKGEFTREDLIRIVENMRPVGPETLRKP
;
A
#
# COMPACT_ATOMS: atom_id res chain seq x y z
N MET A 1 51.07 19.76 13.91
CA MET A 1 49.65 20.16 14.10
C MET A 1 48.77 20.04 12.84
N HIS A 2 49.33 20.00 11.62
CA HIS A 2 48.52 19.96 10.38
C HIS A 2 47.91 18.59 10.04
N LEU A 3 48.54 17.47 10.43
CA LEU A 3 48.04 16.13 10.10
C LEU A 3 46.78 15.76 10.89
N TRP A 4 46.78 16.04 12.20
CA TRP A 4 45.65 15.80 13.09
C TRP A 4 44.38 16.55 12.67
N ARG A 5 44.51 17.81 12.24
CA ARG A 5 43.39 18.57 11.68
C ARG A 5 42.79 17.92 10.43
N LYS A 6 43.62 17.38 9.54
CA LYS A 6 43.15 16.71 8.32
C LYS A 6 42.40 15.40 8.62
N VAL A 7 42.88 14.63 9.59
CA VAL A 7 42.22 13.39 10.03
C VAL A 7 40.86 13.69 10.66
N VAL A 8 40.77 14.69 11.54
CA VAL A 8 39.51 15.09 12.17
C VAL A 8 38.49 15.56 11.13
N ILE A 9 38.92 16.35 10.13
CA ILE A 9 38.04 16.79 9.04
C ILE A 9 37.56 15.60 8.19
N ALA A 10 38.46 14.66 7.86
CA ALA A 10 38.10 13.48 7.09
C ALA A 10 37.08 12.60 7.84
N CYS A 11 37.28 12.37 9.14
CA CYS A 11 36.34 11.61 9.97
C CYS A 11 34.98 12.33 10.10
N ALA A 12 34.96 13.66 10.27
CA ALA A 12 33.72 14.42 10.33
C ALA A 12 32.95 14.37 9.01
N MET A 13 33.63 14.49 7.87
CA MET A 13 32.99 14.35 6.55
C MET A 13 32.43 12.95 6.32
N LEU A 14 33.17 11.89 6.71
CA LEU A 14 32.70 10.51 6.65
C LEU A 14 31.45 10.30 7.52
N LEU A 15 31.42 10.89 8.72
CA LEU A 15 30.27 10.79 9.61
C LEU A 15 29.05 11.50 9.03
N ILE A 16 29.24 12.69 8.43
CA ILE A 16 28.18 13.46 7.75
C ILE A 16 27.67 12.69 6.53
N LEU A 17 28.54 12.09 5.74
CA LEU A 17 28.14 11.26 4.58
C LEU A 17 27.40 9.99 5.01
N ALA A 18 27.83 9.35 6.09
CA ALA A 18 27.16 8.17 6.63
C ALA A 18 25.78 8.52 7.21
N THR A 19 25.66 9.63 7.96
CA THR A 19 24.36 10.10 8.45
C THR A 19 23.45 10.59 7.32
N ALA A 20 23.99 11.29 6.32
CA ALA A 20 23.22 11.66 5.13
C ALA A 20 22.73 10.42 4.38
N MET A 21 23.56 9.38 4.22
CA MET A 21 23.11 8.11 3.62
C MET A 21 22.03 7.43 4.47
N ILE A 22 22.16 7.35 5.80
CA ILE A 22 21.12 6.79 6.68
C ILE A 22 19.81 7.59 6.60
N ILE A 23 19.90 8.93 6.53
CA ILE A 23 18.74 9.81 6.38
C ILE A 23 18.11 9.66 4.97
N LEU A 24 18.91 9.49 3.92
CA LEU A 24 18.39 9.17 2.58
C LEU A 24 17.80 7.75 2.51
N SER A 25 18.34 6.77 3.24
CA SER A 25 17.75 5.43 3.38
C SER A 25 16.43 5.44 4.15
N SER A 26 16.18 6.45 4.97
CA SER A 26 14.91 6.64 5.69
C SER A 26 13.79 7.23 4.84
N GLN A 27 14.04 7.48 3.55
CA GLN A 27 13.01 7.92 2.64
C GLN A 27 12.11 6.73 2.27
N HIS A 28 10.91 6.76 2.84
CA HIS A 28 9.74 5.90 2.58
C HIS A 28 9.66 4.59 3.37
N SER A 29 9.79 4.67 4.70
CA SER A 29 9.19 3.64 5.56
C SER A 29 7.67 3.68 5.38
N TYR A 30 7.09 2.62 4.80
CA TYR A 30 5.65 2.50 4.68
C TYR A 30 5.08 1.70 5.85
N GLY A 31 4.20 2.33 6.62
CA GLY A 31 3.27 1.65 7.50
C GLY A 31 1.84 2.09 7.18
N PRO A 32 0.85 1.18 7.23
CA PRO A 32 -0.55 1.53 7.18
C PRO A 32 -0.83 2.54 8.30
N PRO A 33 -1.85 3.39 8.13
CA PRO A 33 -2.18 4.39 9.13
C PRO A 33 -2.41 3.69 10.49
N PRO A 34 -2.06 4.36 11.60
CA PRO A 34 -2.43 3.84 12.90
C PRO A 34 -3.96 3.75 12.99
N LEU A 35 -4.48 2.52 12.99
CA LEU A 35 -5.91 2.25 13.14
C LEU A 35 -6.18 1.68 14.52
N ASP A 36 -7.14 2.28 15.21
CA ASP A 36 -7.83 1.68 16.34
C ASP A 36 -9.13 1.07 15.81
N VAL A 37 -9.17 -0.26 15.75
CA VAL A 37 -10.27 -1.01 15.13
C VAL A 37 -11.59 -0.87 15.90
N GLU A 38 -11.56 -0.48 17.17
CA GLU A 38 -12.76 -0.32 18.00
C GLU A 38 -13.46 1.02 17.72
N THR A 39 -12.66 2.06 17.47
CA THR A 39 -13.18 3.44 17.32
C THR A 39 -13.28 3.89 15.86
N THR A 40 -12.62 3.19 14.93
CA THR A 40 -12.66 3.54 13.52
C THR A 40 -14.00 3.18 12.89
N GLU A 41 -14.58 4.12 12.14
CA GLU A 41 -15.82 3.88 11.38
C GLU A 41 -15.66 2.71 10.41
N LYS A 42 -16.66 1.81 10.40
CA LYS A 42 -16.75 0.67 9.49
C LYS A 42 -17.75 0.96 8.37
N LEU A 43 -17.41 0.54 7.16
CA LEU A 43 -18.26 0.70 5.98
C LEU A 43 -18.62 -0.65 5.38
N SER A 44 -19.81 -0.75 4.80
CA SER A 44 -20.12 -1.71 3.75
C SER A 44 -19.50 -1.29 2.41
N VAL A 45 -19.44 -2.21 1.45
CA VAL A 45 -19.02 -1.89 0.06
C VAL A 45 -19.96 -0.84 -0.56
N ASP A 46 -21.27 -0.93 -0.31
CA ASP A 46 -22.25 0.04 -0.81
C ASP A 46 -22.00 1.44 -0.26
N GLU A 47 -21.70 1.58 1.04
CA GLU A 47 -21.38 2.86 1.66
C GLU A 47 -20.05 3.43 1.17
N LEU A 48 -19.05 2.56 0.95
CA LEU A 48 -17.79 2.95 0.32
C LEU A 48 -18.05 3.57 -1.06
N VAL A 49 -18.78 2.87 -1.93
CA VAL A 49 -19.14 3.37 -3.27
C VAL A 49 -19.92 4.68 -3.16
N ALA A 50 -20.97 4.73 -2.33
CA ALA A 50 -21.81 5.92 -2.18
C ALA A 50 -21.03 7.16 -1.73
N ARG A 51 -19.97 7.00 -0.92
CA ARG A 51 -19.14 8.12 -0.44
C ARG A 51 -18.01 8.49 -1.41
N PHE A 52 -17.33 7.49 -1.97
CA PHE A 52 -16.10 7.69 -2.75
C PHE A 52 -16.39 7.83 -4.24
N ASP A 53 -17.33 7.08 -4.78
CA ASP A 53 -17.71 7.09 -6.19
C ASP A 53 -19.23 6.91 -6.38
N PRO A 54 -20.05 7.95 -6.11
CA PRO A 54 -21.51 7.83 -6.15
C PRO A 54 -22.08 7.38 -7.50
N SER A 55 -21.34 7.56 -8.60
CA SER A 55 -21.72 7.05 -9.93
C SER A 55 -21.49 5.54 -10.09
N GLY A 56 -20.65 4.92 -9.25
CA GLY A 56 -20.39 3.48 -9.22
C GLY A 56 -19.67 2.94 -10.45
N THR A 57 -18.80 3.72 -11.08
CA THR A 57 -18.19 3.39 -12.37
C THR A 57 -16.67 3.49 -12.40
N ARG A 58 -16.05 4.12 -11.40
CA ARG A 58 -14.62 4.48 -11.36
C ARG A 58 -13.86 3.76 -10.25
N LEU A 59 -14.52 3.51 -9.11
CA LEU A 59 -13.91 2.79 -8.00
C LEU A 59 -13.72 1.32 -8.39
N VAL A 60 -12.49 0.83 -8.34
CA VAL A 60 -12.16 -0.58 -8.62
C VAL A 60 -11.74 -1.29 -7.33
N LEU A 61 -12.22 -2.52 -7.12
CA LEU A 61 -11.82 -3.35 -5.98
C LEU A 61 -11.39 -4.75 -6.45
N PRO A 62 -10.59 -5.48 -5.66
CA PRO A 62 -10.20 -6.85 -5.98
C PRO A 62 -11.44 -7.75 -6.05
N THR A 63 -11.58 -8.47 -7.16
CA THR A 63 -12.63 -9.52 -7.31
C THR A 63 -12.11 -10.93 -7.01
N TRP A 64 -10.81 -11.05 -6.74
CA TRP A 64 -10.15 -12.30 -6.40
C TRP A 64 -9.06 -12.04 -5.36
N MET A 65 -8.91 -13.00 -4.44
CA MET A 65 -7.81 -13.08 -3.49
C MET A 65 -7.30 -14.53 -3.45
N PRO A 66 -6.00 -14.77 -3.15
CA PRO A 66 -5.46 -16.11 -3.06
C PRO A 66 -6.03 -16.92 -1.89
N GLY A 67 -6.01 -18.24 -2.02
CA GLY A 67 -6.40 -19.16 -0.96
C GLY A 67 -7.86 -19.01 -0.49
N ARG A 68 -8.06 -18.86 0.82
CA ARG A 68 -9.38 -18.68 1.46
C ARG A 68 -9.63 -17.23 1.91
N MET A 69 -8.80 -16.31 1.43
CA MET A 69 -8.86 -14.93 1.88
C MET A 69 -10.12 -14.26 1.36
N LYS A 70 -10.78 -13.51 2.24
CA LYS A 70 -12.00 -12.77 1.96
C LYS A 70 -11.89 -11.36 2.54
N LEU A 71 -12.71 -10.46 2.02
CA LEU A 71 -12.91 -9.16 2.64
C LEU A 71 -13.48 -9.37 4.06
N GLN A 72 -12.78 -8.86 5.06
CA GLN A 72 -13.20 -8.96 6.46
C GLN A 72 -13.94 -7.68 6.86
N GLU A 73 -13.30 -6.53 6.68
CA GLU A 73 -13.78 -5.23 7.16
C GLU A 73 -13.30 -4.11 6.24
N ILE A 74 -14.05 -3.00 6.20
CA ILE A 74 -13.63 -1.76 5.55
C ILE A 74 -13.64 -0.66 6.61
N TYR A 75 -12.48 -0.04 6.83
CA TYR A 75 -12.29 1.03 7.81
C TYR A 75 -12.17 2.39 7.12
N LEU A 76 -12.68 3.43 7.78
CA LEU A 76 -12.59 4.82 7.33
C LEU A 76 -11.88 5.70 8.39
N PRO A 77 -10.56 5.59 8.57
CA PRO A 77 -9.82 6.45 9.52
C PRO A 77 -9.87 7.94 9.22
N SER A 78 -10.11 8.32 7.96
CA SER A 78 -10.10 9.71 7.50
C SER A 78 -10.68 9.77 6.08
N ARG A 79 -10.00 10.45 5.14
CA ARG A 79 -10.36 10.53 3.71
C ARG A 79 -9.90 9.34 2.88
N MET A 80 -9.57 8.24 3.55
CA MET A 80 -9.06 7.01 2.95
C MET A 80 -9.84 5.83 3.48
N ALA A 81 -10.27 4.95 2.59
CA ALA A 81 -10.86 3.67 2.96
C ALA A 81 -9.77 2.60 2.98
N VAL A 82 -9.78 1.73 4.00
CA VAL A 82 -8.86 0.60 4.15
C VAL A 82 -9.67 -0.68 4.18
N LEU A 83 -9.61 -1.45 3.09
CA LEU A 83 -10.26 -2.74 2.97
C LEU A 83 -9.27 -3.81 3.44
N VAL A 84 -9.63 -4.55 4.48
CA VAL A 84 -8.75 -5.56 5.06
C VAL A 84 -9.21 -6.96 4.68
N TYR A 85 -8.28 -7.77 4.21
CA TYR A 85 -8.50 -9.14 3.75
C TYR A 85 -7.73 -10.13 4.62
N GLY A 86 -8.38 -11.24 4.90
CA GLY A 86 -7.82 -12.33 5.70
C GLY A 86 -8.66 -13.58 5.57
N ASP A 87 -8.18 -14.67 6.14
CA ASP A 87 -8.88 -15.96 6.27
C ASP A 87 -9.49 -16.16 7.67
N GLU A 88 -9.10 -15.35 8.64
CA GLU A 88 -9.63 -15.31 10.01
C GLU A 88 -10.25 -13.94 10.34
N PRO A 89 -11.24 -13.87 11.25
CA PRO A 89 -11.80 -12.60 11.71
C PRO A 89 -10.76 -11.74 12.41
N ILE A 90 -10.77 -10.43 12.13
CA ILE A 90 -9.93 -9.44 12.82
C ILE A 90 -10.52 -9.20 14.21
N GLN A 91 -9.70 -9.32 15.25
CA GLN A 91 -10.12 -9.15 16.64
C GLN A 91 -9.61 -7.85 17.25
N HIS A 92 -8.34 -7.49 17.05
CA HIS A 92 -7.72 -6.40 17.80
C HIS A 92 -6.92 -5.41 16.94
N ASP A 93 -6.33 -5.87 15.83
CA ASP A 93 -5.50 -5.02 14.99
C ASP A 93 -5.73 -5.30 13.51
N ILE A 94 -5.84 -4.25 12.69
CA ILE A 94 -5.87 -4.39 11.22
C ILE A 94 -4.67 -5.16 10.67
N LEU A 95 -3.54 -5.14 11.39
CA LEU A 95 -2.35 -5.89 11.05
C LEU A 95 -2.53 -7.38 11.25
N GLU A 96 -3.65 -7.87 11.78
CA GLU A 96 -4.08 -9.29 11.73
C GLU A 96 -4.58 -9.67 10.34
N GLY A 97 -5.03 -8.71 9.54
CA GLY A 97 -5.23 -8.86 8.11
C GLY A 97 -3.95 -9.23 7.39
N LYS A 98 -4.08 -10.10 6.39
CA LYS A 98 -2.97 -10.62 5.58
C LYS A 98 -2.72 -9.76 4.34
N ALA A 99 -3.76 -9.08 3.87
CA ALA A 99 -3.68 -8.07 2.85
C ALA A 99 -4.58 -6.87 3.18
N ALA A 100 -4.22 -5.70 2.67
CA ALA A 100 -5.01 -4.48 2.75
C ALA A 100 -5.02 -3.77 1.40
N VAL A 101 -6.15 -3.17 1.06
CA VAL A 101 -6.28 -2.23 -0.06
C VAL A 101 -6.67 -0.88 0.52
N GLU A 102 -5.77 0.08 0.39
CA GLU A 102 -6.00 1.47 0.76
C GLU A 102 -6.44 2.25 -0.47
N VAL A 103 -7.55 2.98 -0.34
CA VAL A 103 -8.13 3.78 -1.43
C VAL A 103 -8.32 5.21 -0.96
N MET A 104 -7.76 6.15 -1.71
CA MET A 104 -7.97 7.58 -1.51
C MET A 104 -8.27 8.28 -2.83
N ARG A 105 -9.05 9.35 -2.78
CA ARG A 105 -9.22 10.23 -3.94
C ARG A 105 -7.90 10.93 -4.25
N SER A 106 -7.53 10.96 -5.53
CA SER A 106 -6.31 11.58 -6.00
C SER A 106 -6.58 12.32 -7.31
N ASN A 107 -5.97 13.50 -7.47
CA ASN A 107 -5.95 14.21 -8.75
C ASN A 107 -4.71 13.84 -9.59
N LEU A 108 -3.86 12.94 -9.09
CA LEU A 108 -2.67 12.47 -9.79
C LEU A 108 -3.02 11.29 -10.69
N SER A 109 -2.38 11.25 -11.87
CA SER A 109 -2.47 10.15 -12.82
C SER A 109 -1.15 9.98 -13.56
N PRO A 110 -0.08 9.55 -12.86
CA PRO A 110 1.23 9.36 -13.47
C PRO A 110 1.20 8.31 -14.58
N THR A 111 1.95 8.57 -15.64
CA THR A 111 2.21 7.63 -16.73
C THR A 111 3.18 6.54 -16.31
N LEU A 112 3.20 5.40 -17.03
CA LEU A 112 4.16 4.33 -16.77
C LEU A 112 5.62 4.82 -16.86
N GLU A 113 5.93 5.73 -17.78
CA GLU A 113 7.28 6.31 -17.91
C GLU A 113 7.67 7.21 -16.73
N GLU A 114 6.70 7.84 -16.07
CA GLU A 114 6.96 8.58 -14.83
C GLU A 114 7.17 7.64 -13.66
N LEU A 115 6.39 6.57 -13.58
CA LEU A 115 6.55 5.53 -12.56
C LEU A 115 7.92 4.85 -12.67
N LYS A 116 8.41 4.55 -13.88
CA LYS A 116 9.75 3.96 -14.13
C LYS A 116 10.93 4.77 -13.56
N LYS A 117 10.71 6.02 -13.14
CA LYS A 117 11.73 6.87 -12.52
C LYS A 117 11.90 6.60 -11.02
N GLU A 118 10.99 5.84 -10.40
CA GLU A 118 11.07 5.46 -8.98
C GLU A 118 12.18 4.40 -8.81
N PRO A 119 13.30 4.70 -8.13
CA PRO A 119 14.43 3.78 -8.03
C PRO A 119 14.20 2.63 -7.06
N SER A 120 13.20 2.75 -6.19
CA SER A 120 12.91 1.79 -5.11
C SER A 120 11.95 0.66 -5.52
N ALA A 121 11.25 0.81 -6.65
CA ALA A 121 10.17 -0.08 -7.05
C ALA A 121 10.23 -0.39 -8.56
N GLU A 122 9.70 -1.54 -8.95
CA GLU A 122 9.57 -1.92 -10.36
C GLU A 122 8.27 -1.37 -10.94
N ALA A 123 8.38 -0.63 -12.05
CA ALA A 123 7.22 -0.17 -12.81
C ALA A 123 6.84 -1.18 -13.89
N LEU A 124 5.62 -1.70 -13.82
CA LEU A 124 5.10 -2.67 -14.78
C LEU A 124 3.66 -2.36 -15.21
N LYS A 125 3.26 -2.95 -16.35
CA LYS A 125 1.89 -2.89 -16.85
C LYS A 125 1.15 -4.14 -16.39
N VAL A 126 0.04 -3.98 -15.66
CA VAL A 126 -0.82 -5.08 -15.21
C VAL A 126 -2.23 -4.84 -15.72
N GLY A 127 -2.67 -5.60 -16.73
CA GLY A 127 -3.92 -5.32 -17.43
C GLY A 127 -3.96 -3.87 -17.92
N ASP A 128 -4.95 -3.10 -17.45
CA ASP A 128 -5.12 -1.69 -17.80
C ASP A 128 -4.32 -0.73 -16.89
N PHE A 129 -3.71 -1.23 -15.82
CA PHE A 129 -3.05 -0.40 -14.80
C PHE A 129 -1.55 -0.28 -15.05
N SER A 130 -1.01 0.92 -14.83
CA SER A 130 0.43 1.14 -14.68
C SER A 130 0.73 1.08 -13.18
N VAL A 131 1.54 0.12 -12.76
CA VAL A 131 1.70 -0.27 -11.35
C VAL A 131 3.16 -0.09 -10.94
N LEU A 132 3.38 0.46 -9.74
CA LEU A 132 4.66 0.34 -9.04
C LEU A 132 4.57 -0.80 -8.04
N LEU A 133 5.49 -1.75 -8.18
CA LEU A 133 5.62 -2.94 -7.36
C LEU A 133 6.90 -2.85 -6.53
N ASP A 134 6.75 -2.85 -5.22
CA ASP A 134 7.86 -2.89 -4.26
C ASP A 134 7.80 -4.19 -3.47
N GLU A 135 8.74 -5.10 -3.72
CA GLU A 135 8.79 -6.41 -3.07
C GLU A 135 9.51 -6.39 -1.72
N ASP A 136 10.25 -5.33 -1.40
CA ASP A 136 10.99 -5.22 -0.15
C ASP A 136 10.97 -3.77 0.38
N PRO A 137 9.76 -3.19 0.56
CA PRO A 137 9.61 -1.85 1.10
C PRO A 137 10.23 -1.77 2.49
N CYS A 138 10.76 -0.60 2.85
CA CYS A 138 11.15 -0.35 4.23
C CYS A 138 9.88 -0.42 5.11
N PRO A 139 9.77 -1.38 6.04
CA PRO A 139 8.57 -1.51 6.86
C PRO A 139 8.45 -0.33 7.83
N GLY A 140 7.23 0.13 8.06
CA GLY A 140 6.94 1.07 9.13
C GLY A 140 7.13 0.44 10.51
N PRO A 141 7.29 1.24 11.57
CA PRO A 141 7.62 0.75 12.91
C PRO A 141 6.70 -0.37 13.43
N ARG A 142 5.38 -0.25 13.21
CA ARG A 142 4.40 -1.26 13.65
C ARG A 142 4.54 -2.61 12.94
N TRP A 143 5.02 -2.64 11.69
CA TRP A 143 5.29 -3.89 10.96
C TRP A 143 6.56 -4.54 11.48
N GLU A 144 7.59 -3.72 11.70
CA GLU A 144 8.87 -4.16 12.24
C GLU A 144 8.73 -4.75 13.65
N GLU A 145 7.99 -4.08 14.54
CA GLU A 145 7.68 -4.56 15.90
C GLU A 145 7.00 -5.94 15.91
N ARG A 146 6.21 -6.24 14.88
CA ARG A 146 5.52 -7.53 14.71
C ARG A 146 6.29 -8.53 13.85
N GLY A 147 7.47 -8.17 13.35
CA GLY A 147 8.26 -9.00 12.46
C GLY A 147 7.60 -9.29 11.10
N ILE A 148 6.66 -8.44 10.67
CA ILE A 148 5.93 -8.63 9.42
C ILE A 148 6.67 -7.89 8.29
N LYS A 149 6.94 -8.60 7.20
CA LYS A 149 7.51 -8.02 5.97
C LYS A 149 6.42 -7.79 4.93
N PRO A 150 6.23 -6.57 4.40
CA PRO A 150 5.24 -6.32 3.36
C PRO A 150 5.78 -6.54 1.95
N MET A 151 4.88 -6.69 0.98
CA MET A 151 5.07 -6.33 -0.43
C MET A 151 3.96 -5.37 -0.83
N LEU A 152 4.27 -4.39 -1.68
CA LEU A 152 3.35 -3.31 -2.07
C LEU A 152 3.14 -3.31 -3.57
N ALA A 153 1.91 -3.06 -3.99
CA ALA A 153 1.60 -2.60 -5.33
C ALA A 153 0.75 -1.34 -5.22
N TYR A 154 1.13 -0.28 -5.93
CA TYR A 154 0.31 0.91 -6.00
C TYR A 154 0.16 1.44 -7.41
N PHE A 155 -0.99 2.05 -7.67
CA PHE A 155 -1.36 2.57 -8.97
C PHE A 155 -2.43 3.65 -8.83
N TYR A 156 -2.63 4.39 -9.91
CA TYR A 156 -3.66 5.43 -10.02
C TYR A 156 -4.65 5.03 -11.09
N HIS A 157 -5.94 5.22 -10.81
CA HIS A 157 -7.00 4.91 -11.76
C HIS A 157 -8.22 5.79 -11.49
N ASP A 158 -8.71 6.47 -12.54
CA ASP A 158 -9.97 7.24 -12.56
C ASP A 158 -10.21 8.18 -11.36
N GLY A 159 -9.15 8.86 -10.92
CA GLY A 159 -9.20 9.82 -9.82
C GLY A 159 -9.03 9.20 -8.43
N PHE A 160 -8.52 7.97 -8.36
CA PHE A 160 -8.18 7.26 -7.14
C PHE A 160 -6.73 6.82 -7.15
N PHE A 161 -6.11 6.87 -5.97
CA PHE A 161 -4.88 6.16 -5.67
C PHE A 161 -5.22 4.88 -4.91
N TYR A 162 -4.60 3.79 -5.33
CA TYR A 162 -4.70 2.47 -4.71
C TYR A 162 -3.35 2.06 -4.20
N LEU A 163 -3.30 1.59 -2.96
CA LEU A 163 -2.14 0.93 -2.39
C LEU A 163 -2.57 -0.42 -1.83
N ILE A 164 -2.03 -1.47 -2.42
CA ILE A 164 -2.24 -2.85 -2.00
C ILE A 164 -1.02 -3.27 -1.20
N THR A 165 -1.24 -3.66 0.04
CA THR A 165 -0.22 -4.21 0.92
C THR A 165 -0.53 -5.67 1.17
N VAL A 166 0.45 -6.56 1.01
CA VAL A 166 0.33 -7.98 1.33
C VAL A 166 1.49 -8.43 2.22
N ARG A 167 1.28 -9.46 3.05
CA ARG A 167 2.37 -10.04 3.85
C ARG A 167 3.25 -10.97 3.01
N LYS A 168 4.54 -10.67 2.95
CA LYS A 168 5.56 -11.50 2.31
C LYS A 168 5.66 -12.85 3.03
N GLY A 169 5.58 -13.95 2.27
CA GLY A 169 5.54 -15.31 2.80
C GLY A 169 4.14 -15.93 2.86
N GLU A 170 3.09 -15.11 2.94
CA GLU A 170 1.70 -15.57 2.72
C GLU A 170 1.23 -15.33 1.27
N PHE A 171 1.85 -14.36 0.61
CA PHE A 171 1.63 -14.02 -0.80
C PHE A 171 2.93 -14.09 -1.57
N THR A 172 2.82 -14.47 -2.83
CA THR A 172 3.89 -14.36 -3.83
C THR A 172 3.78 -13.04 -4.60
N ARG A 173 4.83 -12.70 -5.34
CA ARG A 173 4.83 -11.59 -6.30
C ARG A 173 3.69 -11.75 -7.32
N GLU A 174 3.52 -12.97 -7.83
CA GLU A 174 2.49 -13.31 -8.81
C GLU A 174 1.08 -13.16 -8.23
N ASP A 175 0.88 -13.48 -6.95
CA ASP A 175 -0.39 -13.23 -6.28
C ASP A 175 -0.71 -11.74 -6.24
N LEU A 176 0.26 -10.89 -5.89
CA LEU A 176 0.07 -9.44 -5.84
C LEU A 176 -0.25 -8.86 -7.22
N ILE A 177 0.46 -9.31 -8.27
CA ILE A 177 0.16 -8.94 -9.66
C ILE A 177 -1.26 -9.38 -10.04
N ARG A 178 -1.65 -10.61 -9.70
CA ARG A 178 -2.97 -11.16 -10.02
C ARG A 178 -4.09 -10.45 -9.26
N ILE A 179 -3.87 -10.02 -8.02
CA ILE A 179 -4.81 -9.16 -7.29
C ILE A 179 -5.07 -7.88 -8.08
N VAL A 180 -4.01 -7.18 -8.52
CA VAL A 180 -4.14 -5.95 -9.32
C VAL A 180 -4.83 -6.23 -10.66
N GLU A 181 -4.49 -7.33 -11.34
CA GLU A 181 -5.12 -7.72 -12.60
C GLU A 181 -6.63 -7.99 -12.46
N ASN A 182 -7.08 -8.42 -11.28
CA ASN A 182 -8.49 -8.72 -10.97
C ASN A 182 -9.23 -7.54 -10.32
N MET A 183 -8.65 -6.34 -10.30
CA MET A 183 -9.35 -5.12 -9.91
C MET A 183 -10.45 -4.82 -10.94
N ARG A 184 -11.70 -4.70 -10.49
CA ARG A 184 -12.86 -4.39 -11.36
C ARG A 184 -13.74 -3.32 -10.75
N PRO A 185 -14.48 -2.55 -11.58
CA PRO A 185 -15.39 -1.54 -11.09
C PRO A 185 -16.43 -2.13 -10.12
N VAL A 186 -16.58 -1.48 -8.97
CA VAL A 186 -17.63 -1.79 -7.99
C VAL A 186 -18.66 -0.68 -7.97
N GLY A 187 -19.92 -1.06 -8.15
CA GLY A 187 -21.03 -0.13 -8.22
C GLY A 187 -22.37 -0.84 -8.12
N PRO A 188 -23.48 -0.05 -8.06
CA PRO A 188 -24.82 -0.61 -7.93
C PRO A 188 -25.16 -1.64 -9.01
N GLU A 189 -24.60 -1.52 -10.22
CA GLU A 189 -24.85 -2.46 -11.31
C GLU A 189 -24.01 -3.74 -11.22
N THR A 190 -22.80 -3.69 -10.66
CA THR A 190 -21.93 -4.87 -10.49
C THR A 190 -22.24 -5.65 -9.22
N LEU A 191 -22.76 -4.99 -8.17
CA LEU A 191 -23.21 -5.62 -6.94
C LEU A 191 -24.59 -6.31 -7.06
N ARG A 192 -25.34 -6.00 -8.12
CA ARG A 192 -26.67 -6.57 -8.39
C ARG A 192 -26.66 -7.85 -9.24
N LYS A 193 -25.50 -8.34 -9.66
CA LYS A 193 -25.40 -9.62 -10.39
C LYS A 193 -25.06 -10.76 -9.43
N PRO A 194 -25.92 -11.79 -9.30
CA PRO A 194 -25.65 -12.98 -8.50
C PRO A 194 -24.56 -13.86 -9.11
#